data_AF-A0A2U9P8E8-F1
#
_entry.id   AF-A0A2U9P8E8-F1
#
_cell.length_a   1.000
_cell.length_b   1.000
_cell.length_c   1.000
_cell.angle_alpha   90.00
_cell.angle_beta   90.00
_cell.angle_gamma   90.00
#
_symmetry.space_group_name_H-M   'P 1'
#
loop_
_entity.id
_entity.type
_entity.pdbx_description
1 polymer ?
#
loop_
_entity_poly.entity_id
_entity_poly.type
_entity_poly.pdbx_seq_one_letter_code
_entity_poly.pdbx_strand_id
1 'polypeptide(L)'
;MRTNAREEFEAVAETEVDARGRVSLGRAGAKPGRRYRVEADPDGVLLLTPVVSIPERELLVWTDHEVADRVRRGVQQAKEGKTKDLGDFSQYLAEDETED
;
A
#
# COMPACT_ATOMS: atom_id res chain seq x y z
N MET A 1 -27.49 9.71 -10.36
CA MET A 1 -27.89 9.72 -8.94
C MET A 1 -26.61 9.95 -8.14
N ARG A 2 -26.28 11.21 -7.83
CA ARG A 2 -25.10 11.55 -7.01
C ARG A 2 -25.57 11.48 -5.57
N THR A 3 -25.20 10.44 -4.84
CA THR A 3 -25.49 10.33 -3.41
C THR A 3 -24.87 11.52 -2.70
N ASN A 4 -25.65 12.23 -1.88
CA ASN A 4 -25.20 13.37 -1.07
C ASN A 4 -24.15 12.88 -0.06
N ALA A 5 -22.89 12.82 -0.46
CA ALA A 5 -21.79 12.34 0.38
C ALA A 5 -21.60 13.19 1.65
N ARG A 6 -22.13 14.42 1.69
CA ARG A 6 -21.98 15.35 2.82
C ARG A 6 -22.74 14.94 4.09
N GLU A 7 -23.72 14.04 4.01
CA GLU A 7 -24.53 13.66 5.20
C GLU A 7 -23.80 12.71 6.17
N GLU A 8 -22.62 12.19 5.81
CA GLU A 8 -21.83 11.25 6.65
C GLU A 8 -20.52 11.83 7.21
N PHE A 9 -20.16 13.09 6.91
CA PHE A 9 -18.90 13.67 7.37
C PHE A 9 -19.09 14.58 8.58
N GLU A 10 -18.38 14.25 9.67
CA GLU A 10 -18.25 15.11 10.84
C GLU A 10 -17.05 16.06 10.69
N ALA A 11 -17.24 17.33 11.07
CA ALA A 11 -16.15 18.29 11.15
C ALA A 11 -15.21 17.95 12.32
N VAL A 12 -14.11 17.26 12.04
CA VAL A 12 -13.14 16.80 13.06
C VAL A 12 -12.09 17.85 13.44
N ALA A 13 -11.81 18.82 12.56
CA ALA A 13 -10.88 19.92 12.82
C ALA A 13 -10.99 21.03 11.76
N GLU A 14 -10.63 22.25 12.15
CA GLU A 14 -10.27 23.35 11.26
C GLU A 14 -8.78 23.63 11.41
N THR A 15 -8.07 23.84 10.29
CA THR A 15 -6.63 24.07 10.29
C THR A 15 -6.26 25.02 9.17
N GLU A 16 -5.23 25.82 9.40
CA GLU A 16 -4.62 26.69 8.39
C GLU A 16 -3.53 25.93 7.62
N VAL A 17 -3.28 26.35 6.39
CA VAL A 17 -2.16 25.88 5.57
C VAL A 17 -0.90 26.58 6.06
N ASP A 18 0.16 25.82 6.34
CA ASP A 18 1.42 26.42 6.77
C ASP A 18 2.19 27.10 5.62
N ALA A 19 3.27 27.81 5.95
CA ALA A 19 4.12 28.51 4.97
C ALA A 19 4.77 27.58 3.91
N ARG A 20 4.70 26.25 4.09
CA ARG A 20 5.19 25.24 3.13
C ARG A 20 4.04 24.60 2.33
N GLY A 21 2.82 25.13 2.44
CA GLY A 21 1.66 24.60 1.73
C GLY A 21 1.08 23.32 2.33
N ARG A 22 1.39 22.98 3.59
CA ARG A 22 0.95 21.72 4.22
C ARG A 22 -0.29 21.95 5.08
N VAL A 23 -1.17 20.95 5.09
CA VAL A 23 -2.34 20.86 5.97
C VAL A 23 -2.10 19.77 7.02
N SER A 24 -2.31 20.10 8.30
CA SER A 24 -2.17 19.12 9.38
C SER A 24 -3.40 18.22 9.47
N LEU A 25 -3.22 16.93 9.22
CA LEU A 25 -4.30 15.92 9.26
C LEU A 25 -4.30 15.09 10.56
N GLY A 26 -3.49 15.46 11.56
CA GLY A 26 -3.32 14.66 12.78
C GLY A 26 -4.62 14.47 13.56
N ARG A 27 -5.43 15.53 13.68
CA ARG A 27 -6.76 15.47 14.31
C ARG A 27 -7.79 14.67 13.50
N ALA A 28 -7.59 14.56 12.18
CA ALA A 28 -8.38 13.72 11.30
C ALA A 28 -7.91 12.24 11.27
N GLY A 29 -7.02 11.85 12.19
CA GLY A 29 -6.58 10.46 12.34
C GLY A 29 -5.51 9.99 11.34
N ALA A 30 -4.88 10.92 10.60
CA ALA A 30 -3.76 10.57 9.74
C ALA A 30 -2.55 10.08 10.55
N LYS A 31 -1.89 9.03 10.06
CA LYS A 31 -0.70 8.44 10.70
C LYS A 31 0.54 8.68 9.82
N PRO A 32 1.75 8.80 10.41
CA PRO A 32 2.98 8.89 9.64
C PRO A 32 3.11 7.74 8.62
N GLY A 33 3.57 8.06 7.41
CA GLY A 33 3.74 7.09 6.31
C GLY A 33 2.46 6.70 5.57
N ARG A 34 1.27 7.09 6.04
CA ARG A 34 0.02 6.85 5.30
C ARG A 34 -0.05 7.76 4.08
N ARG A 35 -0.33 7.17 2.93
CA ARG A 35 -0.49 7.91 1.66
C ARG A 35 -1.96 8.09 1.33
N TYR A 36 -2.27 9.18 0.65
CA TYR A 36 -3.61 9.52 0.22
C TYR A 36 -3.59 9.88 -1.26
N ARG A 37 -4.60 9.43 -1.98
CA ARG A 37 -4.98 10.05 -3.25
C ARG A 37 -5.68 11.36 -2.92
N VAL A 38 -5.23 12.44 -3.57
CA VAL A 38 -5.81 13.77 -3.45
C VAL A 38 -6.61 14.03 -4.71
N GLU A 39 -7.91 14.26 -4.55
CA GLU A 39 -8.82 14.66 -5.63
C GLU A 39 -9.38 16.03 -5.29
N ALA A 40 -9.45 16.91 -6.29
CA ALA A 40 -9.97 18.26 -6.16
C ALA A 40 -11.12 18.46 -7.15
N ASP A 41 -12.19 19.10 -6.72
CA ASP A 41 -13.25 19.56 -7.62
C ASP A 41 -13.11 21.07 -7.94
N PRO A 42 -13.85 21.58 -8.96
CA PRO A 42 -13.81 23.01 -9.31
C PRO A 42 -14.28 23.96 -8.21
N ASP A 43 -15.03 23.47 -7.23
CA ASP A 43 -15.52 24.26 -6.09
C ASP A 43 -14.47 24.36 -4.97
N GLY A 44 -13.30 23.74 -5.15
CA GLY A 44 -12.19 23.77 -4.20
C GLY A 44 -12.30 22.72 -3.09
N VAL A 45 -13.21 21.76 -3.20
CA VAL A 45 -13.31 20.65 -2.24
C VAL A 45 -12.19 19.66 -2.50
N LEU A 46 -11.45 19.31 -1.45
CA LEU A 46 -10.44 18.27 -1.48
C LEU A 46 -10.97 16.98 -0.85
N LEU A 47 -10.89 15.86 -1.60
CA LEU A 47 -11.14 14.52 -1.10
C LEU A 47 -9.81 13.78 -0.90
N LEU A 48 -9.62 13.23 0.30
CA LEU A 48 -8.44 12.48 0.68
C LEU A 48 -8.78 11.01 0.91
N THR A 49 -8.45 10.17 -0.06
CA THR A 49 -8.72 8.73 0.02
C THR A 49 -7.43 7.98 0.36
N PRO A 50 -7.36 7.22 1.47
CA PRO A 50 -6.18 6.41 1.78
C PRO A 50 -5.83 5.44 0.64
N VAL A 51 -4.54 5.33 0.32
CA VAL A 51 -4.05 4.38 -0.67
C VAL A 51 -2.87 3.57 -0.14
N VAL A 52 -2.77 2.34 -0.63
CA VAL A 52 -1.60 1.47 -0.44
C VAL A 52 -0.82 1.38 -1.74
N SER A 53 0.51 1.27 -1.67
CA SER A 53 1.34 0.93 -2.83
C SER A 53 1.55 -0.57 -2.89
N ILE A 54 1.44 -1.11 -4.09
CA ILE A 54 1.83 -2.48 -4.41
C ILE A 54 3.12 -2.38 -5.24
N PRO A 55 4.25 -2.99 -4.80
CA PRO A 55 5.43 -3.11 -5.64
C PRO A 55 5.12 -3.80 -6.96
N GLU A 56 5.73 -3.38 -8.06
CA GLU A 56 5.44 -3.91 -9.40
C GLU A 56 5.59 -5.44 -9.47
N ARG A 57 6.66 -6.00 -8.88
CA ARG A 57 6.89 -7.44 -8.80
C ARG A 57 5.77 -8.22 -8.09
N GLU A 58 5.00 -7.55 -7.22
CA GLU A 58 3.89 -8.14 -6.47
C GLU A 58 2.53 -7.91 -7.16
N LEU A 59 2.46 -7.03 -8.16
CA LEU A 59 1.21 -6.66 -8.83
C LEU A 59 0.46 -7.88 -9.39
N LEU A 60 1.21 -8.85 -9.93
CA LEU A 60 0.64 -10.09 -10.45
C LEU A 60 -0.23 -10.83 -9.43
N VAL A 61 0.14 -10.81 -8.14
CA VAL A 61 -0.63 -11.45 -7.05
C VAL A 61 -1.98 -10.76 -6.83
N TRP A 62 -2.09 -9.48 -7.16
CA TRP A 62 -3.30 -8.68 -6.97
C TRP A 62 -4.21 -8.68 -8.20
N THR A 63 -3.65 -8.85 -9.40
CA THR A 63 -4.42 -8.82 -10.67
C THR A 63 -4.86 -10.21 -11.14
N ASP A 64 -4.18 -11.27 -10.72
CA ASP A 64 -4.48 -12.66 -11.10
C ASP A 64 -4.96 -13.46 -9.89
N HIS A 65 -6.22 -13.91 -9.93
CA HIS A 65 -6.86 -14.65 -8.85
C HIS A 65 -6.23 -16.04 -8.61
N GLU A 66 -5.76 -16.71 -9.67
CA GLU A 66 -5.13 -18.02 -9.55
C GLU A 66 -3.76 -17.92 -8.88
N VAL A 67 -3.00 -16.87 -9.20
CA VAL A 67 -1.74 -16.55 -8.51
C VAL A 67 -2.00 -16.24 -7.04
N ALA A 68 -2.99 -15.40 -6.74
CA ALA A 68 -3.37 -15.07 -5.37
C ALA A 68 -3.70 -16.32 -4.54
N ASP A 69 -4.49 -17.23 -5.10
CA ASP A 69 -4.88 -18.46 -4.42
C ASP A 69 -3.72 -19.42 -4.22
N ARG A 70 -2.79 -19.51 -5.18
CA ARG A 70 -1.54 -20.27 -5.02
C ARG A 70 -0.69 -19.73 -3.87
N VAL A 71 -0.50 -18.41 -3.80
CA VAL A 71 0.27 -17.77 -2.72
C VAL A 71 -0.38 -18.04 -1.36
N ARG A 72 -1.70 -17.84 -1.23
CA ARG A 72 -2.44 -18.12 0.02
C ARG A 72 -2.29 -19.58 0.47
N ARG A 73 -2.43 -20.52 -0.46
CA ARG A 73 -2.22 -21.95 -0.16
C ARG A 73 -0.79 -22.23 0.29
N GLY A 74 0.21 -21.66 -0.37
CA GLY A 74 1.62 -21.81 0.01
C GLY A 74 1.90 -21.28 1.42
N VAL A 75 1.36 -20.11 1.78
CA VAL A 75 1.48 -19.55 3.14
C VAL A 75 0.85 -20.48 4.17
N GLN A 76 -0.34 -21.04 3.89
CA GLN A 76 -0.99 -21.97 4.79
C GLN A 76 -0.21 -23.28 4.95
N GLN A 77 0.30 -23.84 3.85
CA GLN A 77 1.16 -25.03 3.87
C GLN A 77 2.43 -24.79 4.69
N ALA A 78 3.07 -23.63 4.53
CA ALA A 78 4.25 -23.26 5.31
C ALA A 78 3.94 -23.18 6.81
N LYS A 79 2.81 -22.57 7.18
CA LYS A 79 2.33 -22.51 8.58
C LYS A 79 2.07 -23.90 9.16
N GLU A 80 1.62 -24.85 8.35
CA GLU A 80 1.37 -26.24 8.73
C GLU A 80 2.62 -27.13 8.69
N GLY A 81 3.80 -26.58 8.37
CA GLY A 81 5.04 -27.35 8.25
C GLY A 81 5.10 -28.24 7.00
N LYS A 82 4.24 -28.02 6.00
CA LYS A 82 4.21 -28.73 4.73
C LYS A 82 5.20 -28.14 3.71
N THR A 83 6.39 -27.78 4.17
CA THR A 83 7.48 -27.31 3.31
C THR A 83 8.41 -28.46 2.94
N LYS A 84 9.15 -28.29 1.86
CA LYS A 84 10.23 -29.21 1.47
C LYS A 84 11.54 -28.45 1.57
N ASP A 85 12.49 -29.00 2.33
CA ASP A 85 13.86 -28.51 2.31
C ASP A 85 14.51 -28.88 0.97
N LEU A 86 15.07 -27.87 0.30
CA LEU A 86 15.78 -28.03 -0.97
C LEU A 86 17.30 -28.02 -0.79
N GLY A 87 17.79 -27.91 0.45
CA GLY A 87 19.20 -27.88 0.77
C GLY A 87 19.84 -26.52 0.50
N ASP A 88 21.16 -26.54 0.33
CA ASP A 88 21.99 -25.36 0.15
C ASP A 88 22.08 -24.94 -1.33
N PHE A 89 21.91 -23.64 -1.59
CA PHE A 89 22.00 -23.03 -2.92
C PHE A 89 23.31 -22.27 -3.14
N SER A 90 24.27 -22.34 -2.20
CA SER A 90 25.55 -21.61 -2.28
C SER A 90 26.34 -21.89 -3.57
N GLN A 91 26.16 -23.06 -4.17
CA GLN A 91 26.72 -23.44 -5.48
C GLN A 91 26.31 -22.53 -6.65
N TYR A 92 25.27 -21.71 -6.50
CA TYR A 92 24.79 -20.77 -7.52
C TYR A 92 25.18 -19.32 -7.24
N LEU A 93 25.92 -19.06 -6.17
CA LEU A 93 26.56 -17.76 -5.99
C LEU A 93 27.63 -17.67 -7.08
N ALA A 94 27.41 -16.83 -8.09
CA ALA A 94 28.47 -16.46 -9.02
C ALA A 94 29.57 -15.83 -8.16
N GLU A 95 30.78 -16.38 -8.23
CA GLU A 95 31.96 -15.62 -7.82
C GLU A 95 31.96 -14.39 -8.73
N ASP A 96 31.60 -13.23 -8.18
CA ASP A 96 31.86 -11.97 -8.86
C ASP A 96 33.38 -11.96 -9.10
N GLU A 97 33.80 -12.24 -10.34
CA GLU A 97 35.16 -11.99 -10.82
C GLU A 97 35.40 -10.48 -10.66
N THR A 98 35.88 -10.08 -9.49
CA THR A 98 36.59 -8.82 -9.34
C THR A 98 37.94 -9.00 -10.03
N GLU A 99 37.98 -8.79 -11.34
CA GLU A 99 39.24 -8.46 -12.04
C GLU A 99 39.54 -6.96 -11.85
N ASP A 100 40.84 -6.71 -11.63
CA ASP A 100 41.53 -5.50 -11.13
C ASP A 100 41.11 -4.11 -11.68
#